data_AF-A0A0F0HCL4-F1
#
_entry.id   AF-A0A0F0HCL4-F1
#
_cell.length_a   1.000
_cell.length_b   1.000
_cell.length_c   1.000
_cell.angle_alpha   90.00
_cell.angle_beta   90.00
_cell.angle_gamma   90.00
#
_symmetry.space_group_name_H-M   'P 1'
#
loop_
_entity.id
_entity.type
_entity.pdbx_description
1 polymer ?
#
loop_
_entity_poly.entity_id
_entity_poly.type
_entity_poly.pdbx_seq_one_letter_code
_entity_poly.pdbx_strand_id
1 'polypeptide(L)' 'MSGDRTDSDEQAREVGKLRQQAEELELKAQRADDRAEREQLMEKAVRLRARCQELGGPESATMDPM' A
#
# COMPACT_ATOMS: atom_id res chain seq x y z
N MET A 1 -2.98 -31.90 -1.92
CA MET A 1 -3.32 -30.56 -1.42
C MET A 1 -2.17 -29.64 -1.84
N SER A 2 -2.21 -29.11 -3.06
CA SER A 2 -1.11 -28.30 -3.64
C SER A 2 -1.71 -27.15 -4.45
N GLY A 3 -2.44 -26.25 -3.77
CA GLY A 3 -3.07 -25.07 -4.38
C GLY A 3 -2.54 -23.73 -3.88
N ASP A 4 -1.58 -23.74 -2.95
CA ASP A 4 -1.34 -22.59 -2.05
C ASP A 4 -0.27 -21.58 -2.53
N ARG A 5 0.55 -21.96 -3.52
CA ARG A 5 1.70 -21.14 -3.94
C ARG A 5 1.36 -20.04 -4.95
N THR A 6 0.30 -20.21 -5.73
CA THR A 6 -0.07 -19.26 -6.80
C THR A 6 -0.84 -18.05 -6.26
N ASP A 7 -1.73 -18.25 -5.28
CA ASP A 7 -2.49 -17.15 -4.66
C ASP A 7 -1.57 -16.20 -3.88
N SER A 8 -0.57 -16.75 -3.17
CA SER A 8 0.40 -15.95 -2.41
C SER A 8 1.28 -15.06 -3.30
N ASP A 9 1.72 -15.56 -4.48
CA ASP A 9 2.54 -14.78 -5.42
C ASP A 9 1.73 -13.67 -6.11
N GLU A 10 0.46 -13.91 -6.42
CA GLU A 10 -0.43 -12.91 -7.00
C GLU A 10 -0.75 -11.79 -5.99
N GLN A 11 -1.02 -12.18 -4.74
CA GLN A 11 -1.24 -11.27 -3.62
C GLN A 11 0.00 -10.43 -3.31
N ALA A 12 1.20 -11.03 -3.29
CA ALA A 12 2.45 -10.30 -3.11
C ALA A 12 2.68 -9.25 -4.21
N ARG A 13 2.35 -9.58 -5.47
CA ARG A 13 2.41 -8.64 -6.60
C ARG A 13 1.40 -7.51 -6.47
N GLU A 14 0.17 -7.80 -6.02
CA GLU A 14 -0.85 -6.77 -5.78
C GLU A 14 -0.39 -5.81 -4.66
N VAL A 15 0.07 -6.34 -3.53
CA VAL A 15 0.62 -5.54 -2.43
C VAL A 15 1.81 -4.68 -2.90
N GLY A 16 2.71 -5.25 -3.71
CA GLY A 16 3.83 -4.51 -4.31
C GLY A 16 3.37 -3.33 -5.16
N LYS A 17 2.37 -3.53 -6.02
CA LYS A 17 1.80 -2.45 -6.86
C LYS A 17 1.14 -1.36 -6.01
N LEU A 18 0.37 -1.74 -4.99
CA LEU A 18 -0.30 -0.79 -4.10
C LEU A 18 0.70 0.04 -3.28
N ARG A 19 1.80 -0.58 -2.82
CA ARG A 19 2.92 0.14 -2.15
C ARG A 19 3.56 1.16 -3.09
N GLN A 20 3.90 0.75 -4.31
CA GLN A 20 4.48 1.65 -5.30
C GLN A 20 3.56 2.82 -5.63
N GLN A 21 2.25 2.57 -5.81
CA GLN A 21 1.26 3.62 -6.07
C GLN A 21 1.13 4.59 -4.89
N ALA A 22 1.21 4.10 -3.65
CA ALA A 22 1.20 4.96 -2.47
C ALA A 22 2.43 5.88 -2.44
N GLU A 23 3.64 5.35 -2.70
CA GLU A 23 4.86 6.15 -2.77
C GLU A 23 4.81 7.21 -3.87
N GLU A 24 4.29 6.87 -5.05
CA GLU A 24 4.11 7.83 -6.14
C GLU A 24 3.16 8.97 -5.77
N LEU A 25 2.07 8.66 -5.05
CA LEU A 25 1.13 9.68 -4.59
C LEU A 25 1.76 10.60 -3.54
N GLU A 26 2.59 10.07 -2.64
CA GLU A 26 3.32 10.88 -1.67
C GLU A 26 4.36 11.79 -2.33
N LEU A 27 5.10 11.28 -3.31
CA LEU A 27 6.04 12.09 -4.08
C LEU A 27 5.32 13.20 -4.85
N LYS A 28 4.13 12.91 -5.41
CA LYS A 28 3.29 13.95 -6.04
C LYS A 28 2.80 14.96 -4.99
N ALA A 29 2.36 14.51 -3.83
CA ALA A 29 1.90 15.36 -2.75
C ALA A 29 3.01 16.31 -2.26
N GLN A 30 4.25 15.82 -2.15
CA GLN A 30 5.42 16.64 -1.78
C GLN A 30 5.75 17.72 -2.82
N ARG A 31 5.41 17.48 -4.09
CA ARG A 31 5.62 18.43 -5.19
C ARG A 31 4.41 19.31 -5.49
N ALA A 32 3.27 19.06 -4.84
CA ALA A 32 2.04 19.81 -5.06
C ALA A 32 2.09 21.16 -4.33
N ASP A 33 1.98 22.24 -5.10
CA ASP A 33 1.91 23.61 -4.58
C ASP A 33 0.56 23.89 -3.91
N ASP A 34 -0.52 23.29 -4.42
CA ASP A 34 -1.86 23.43 -3.84
C ASP A 34 -2.04 22.55 -2.60
N ARG A 35 -2.54 23.16 -1.52
CA ARG A 35 -2.75 22.46 -0.25
C ARG A 35 -3.85 21.41 -0.35
N ALA A 36 -4.95 21.69 -1.02
CA ALA A 36 -6.06 20.75 -1.14
C ALA A 36 -5.66 19.55 -2.00
N GLU A 37 -4.92 19.79 -3.09
CA GLU A 37 -4.33 18.73 -3.92
C GLU A 37 -3.37 17.86 -3.10
N ARG A 38 -2.46 18.46 -2.34
CA ARG A 38 -1.56 17.72 -1.45
C ARG A 38 -2.31 16.86 -0.44
N GLU A 39 -3.35 17.40 0.20
CA GLU A 39 -4.18 16.67 1.16
C GLU A 39 -4.91 15.48 0.49
N GLN A 40 -5.47 15.68 -0.70
CA GLN A 40 -6.11 14.60 -1.47
C GLN A 40 -5.13 13.49 -1.89
N LEU A 41 -3.93 13.87 -2.32
CA LEU A 41 -2.89 12.91 -2.72
C LEU A 41 -2.41 12.08 -1.52
N MET A 42 -2.19 12.74 -0.37
CA MET A 42 -1.85 12.07 0.89
C MET A 42 -2.97 11.14 1.36
N GLU A 43 -4.22 11.58 1.30
CA GLU A 43 -5.37 10.74 1.68
C GLU A 43 -5.44 9.47 0.82
N LYS A 44 -5.23 9.60 -0.50
CA LYS A 44 -5.18 8.44 -1.40
C LYS A 44 -4.01 7.51 -1.05
N ALA A 45 -2.83 8.03 -0.73
CA ALA A 45 -1.68 7.22 -0.33
C ALA A 45 -1.97 6.43 0.96
N VAL A 46 -2.60 7.06 1.96
CA VAL A 46 -3.01 6.40 3.21
C VAL A 46 -3.99 5.25 2.95
N ARG A 47 -5.00 5.47 2.09
CA ARG A 47 -5.97 4.41 1.75
C ARG A 47 -5.30 3.21 1.06
N LEU A 48 -4.32 3.45 0.19
CA LEU A 48 -3.58 2.36 -0.46
C LEU A 48 -2.74 1.57 0.55
N ARG A 49 -2.11 2.25 1.53
CA ARG A 49 -1.36 1.58 2.60
C ARG A 49 -2.24 0.74 3.50
N ALA A 50 -3.43 1.23 3.87
CA ALA A 50 -4.41 0.45 4.61
C ALA A 50 -4.79 -0.82 3.84
N ARG A 51 -5.05 -0.69 2.53
CA ARG A 51 -5.34 -1.85 1.67
C ARG A 51 -4.17 -2.82 1.56
N CYS A 52 -2.91 -2.34 1.56
CA CYS A 52 -1.74 -3.21 1.63
C CYS A 52 -1.68 -4.02 2.93
N GLN A 53 -2.13 -3.45 4.05
CA GLN A 53 -2.16 -4.14 5.35
C GLN A 53 -3.29 -5.18 5.39
N GLU A 54 -4.46 -4.84 4.85
CA GLU A 54 -5.58 -5.77 4.70
C GLU A 54 -5.23 -6.95 3.80
N LEU A 55 -4.57 -6.69 2.67
CA LEU A 55 -4.09 -7.73 1.74
C LEU A 55 -2.82 -8.42 2.22
N GLY A 56 -2.03 -7.85 3.12
CA GLY A 56 -0.83 -8.49 3.67
C GLY A 56 -1.14 -9.59 4.69
N GLY A 57 -2.39 -9.68 5.15
CA GLY A 57 -2.86 -10.65 6.13
C GLY A 57 -2.22 -10.50 7.53
N PRO A 58 -2.74 -11.23 8.53
CA PRO A 58 -2.20 -11.22 9.89
C PRO A 58 -0.75 -11.71 10.00
N GLU A 59 -0.19 -12.36 8.97
CA GLU A 59 1.22 -12.74 8.95
C GLU A 59 2.15 -11.53 8.76
N SER A 60 1.69 -10.45 8.11
CA SER A 60 2.42 -9.17 8.04
C SER A 60 2.28 -8.31 9.31
N ALA A 61 1.39 -8.68 10.24
CA ALA A 61 1.25 -8.03 11.56
C ALA A 61 2.34 -8.47 12.57
N THR A 62 3.27 -9.34 12.15
CA THR A 62 4.45 -9.74 12.95
C THR A 62 5.65 -8.80 12.81
N MET A 63 5.56 -7.72 12.04
CA MET A 63 6.57 -6.65 12.13
C MET A 63 6.25 -5.76 13.34
N ASP A 64 6.85 -6.17 14.46
CA ASP A 64 7.14 -5.49 15.74
C ASP A 64 6.33 -4.25 16.14
N PRO A 65 5.68 -4.24 17.32
CA PRO A 65 5.28 -2.98 17.94
C PRO A 65 6.56 -2.19 18.28
N MET A 66 6.58 -0.92 17.87
CA MET A 66 7.60 0.10 18.16
C MET A 66 8.40 -0.07 19.46
#